data_AF-A0A9W6P1I6-F1
#
_entry.id   AF-A0A9W6P1I6-F1
#
_cell.length_a   1.000
_cell.length_b   1.000
_cell.length_c   1.000
_cell.angle_alpha   90.00
_cell.angle_beta   90.00
_cell.angle_gamma   90.00
#
_symmetry.space_group_name_H-M   'P 1'
#
loop_
_entity.id
_entity.type
_entity.pdbx_description
1 polymer ?
#
loop_
_entity_poly.entity_id
_entity_poly.type
_entity_poly.pdbx_seq_one_letter_code
_entity_poly.pdbx_strand_id
1 'polypeptide(L)'
;MLVNGMRRTSVPTLAAGAARAGRPRAGRAVVPSVIVASRGGVPGPPSSACCSGDRGRRYGAAMCDGHASRAEVAQGVPRPAEGPAVDPIPLEPVDEVRITTLVENVFDALLTGDERVSRVGLGAGRATAAQFVGGAADVGLMAEHGFAALVTVRRGTATTSLLFDAGLSPDALVVNAGRVGADLDVVQGIVLSHGHPDHAGGLAGLAGRRGTRALPMVLHPAAWTRRRFAVPGGDTRELPTLSPRALAGEGFELVERRVPSVLLDGAVLITGEVDRTTEYERGMPPAHQAWTGSAWEHDAAVVDDQALVVHVKDKGLVVLTGCGHAGAVNIVRHAQRLTGVPELYALLGGLHLGGPYFEPVIPPTVAALRELAPAVLVPGHCTGWRAQHALAAALPDAWIAPSAGSTYTL
;
A
#
# COMPACT_ATOMS: atom_id res chain seq x y z
N MET A 1 -43.50 -61.82 -23.88
CA MET A 1 -44.12 -61.04 -24.97
C MET A 1 -43.46 -59.66 -24.95
N LEU A 2 -42.40 -59.32 -25.68
CA LEU A 2 -41.32 -60.01 -26.41
C LEU A 2 -40.14 -58.98 -26.33
N VAL A 3 -39.14 -59.15 -25.43
CA VAL A 3 -37.83 -59.87 -25.59
C VAL A 3 -36.83 -59.02 -26.41
N ASN A 4 -35.57 -58.71 -26.05
CA ASN A 4 -34.53 -59.11 -25.06
C ASN A 4 -33.45 -57.98 -25.05
N GLY A 5 -32.50 -57.82 -24.13
CA GLY A 5 -31.99 -58.67 -23.06
C GLY A 5 -30.85 -57.95 -22.31
N MET A 6 -30.66 -58.37 -21.06
CA MET A 6 -29.73 -57.85 -20.04
C MET A 6 -28.25 -57.86 -20.45
N ARG A 7 -27.47 -56.97 -19.81
CA ARG A 7 -26.31 -57.37 -18.98
C ARG A 7 -25.94 -56.27 -17.98
N ARG A 8 -26.01 -56.64 -16.69
CA ARG A 8 -25.37 -55.93 -15.56
C ARG A 8 -23.89 -56.28 -15.59
N THR A 9 -23.03 -55.30 -15.35
CA THR A 9 -21.67 -55.55 -14.85
C THR A 9 -21.32 -54.55 -13.76
N SER A 10 -20.77 -55.14 -12.71
CA SER A 10 -20.42 -54.64 -11.39
C SER A 10 -19.29 -53.61 -11.37
N VAL A 11 -19.36 -52.75 -10.36
CA VAL A 11 -18.29 -51.90 -9.83
C VAL A 11 -17.07 -52.75 -9.43
N PRO A 12 -15.85 -52.26 -9.67
CA PRO A 12 -14.73 -52.52 -8.78
C PRO A 12 -14.26 -51.22 -8.13
N THR A 13 -14.30 -51.24 -6.80
CA THR A 13 -13.59 -50.36 -5.88
C THR A 13 -12.09 -50.44 -6.19
N LEU A 14 -11.44 -49.30 -6.46
CA LEU A 14 -9.97 -49.22 -6.50
C LEU A 14 -9.47 -48.45 -5.30
N ALA A 15 -8.78 -49.21 -4.46
CA ALA A 15 -8.11 -48.81 -3.24
C ALA A 15 -6.89 -47.92 -3.51
N ALA A 16 -6.56 -47.13 -2.50
CA ALA A 16 -5.37 -46.30 -2.39
C ALA A 16 -4.08 -47.11 -2.62
N GLY A 17 -3.23 -46.58 -3.51
CA GLY A 17 -1.84 -47.00 -3.67
C GLY A 17 -0.94 -45.77 -3.66
N ALA A 18 -0.30 -45.51 -2.52
CA ALA A 18 0.69 -44.46 -2.36
C ALA A 18 1.98 -44.85 -3.10
N ALA A 19 2.35 -44.09 -4.13
CA ALA A 19 3.67 -44.14 -4.75
C ALA A 19 4.42 -42.83 -4.44
N ARG A 20 5.42 -42.93 -3.56
CA ARG A 20 6.41 -41.86 -3.31
C ARG A 20 7.27 -41.68 -4.56
N ALA A 21 7.10 -40.55 -5.25
CA ALA A 21 8.07 -40.04 -6.22
C ALA A 21 8.94 -38.97 -5.54
N GLY A 22 10.26 -39.15 -5.63
CA GLY A 22 11.26 -38.30 -4.99
C GLY A 22 11.28 -36.87 -5.55
N ARG A 23 11.42 -35.90 -4.63
CA ARG A 23 11.65 -34.49 -4.95
C ARG A 23 13.08 -34.31 -5.48
N PRO A 24 13.30 -33.62 -6.62
CA PRO A 24 14.62 -33.14 -6.96
C PRO A 24 15.01 -31.99 -6.03
N ARG A 25 16.27 -32.00 -5.57
CA ARG A 25 16.87 -30.94 -4.76
C ARG A 25 16.89 -29.64 -5.57
N ALA A 26 16.12 -28.64 -5.15
CA ALA A 26 16.28 -27.27 -5.64
C ALA A 26 17.58 -26.69 -5.08
N GLY A 27 18.48 -26.30 -5.98
CA GLY A 27 19.68 -25.54 -5.64
C GLY A 27 19.29 -24.20 -5.00
N ARG A 28 20.05 -23.80 -3.99
CA ARG A 28 19.96 -22.46 -3.37
C ARG A 28 20.18 -21.40 -4.46
N ALA A 29 19.13 -20.72 -4.86
CA ALA A 29 19.24 -19.40 -5.48
C ALA A 29 19.61 -18.41 -4.37
N VAL A 30 20.75 -17.74 -4.53
CA VAL A 30 21.16 -16.62 -3.69
C VAL A 30 20.28 -15.43 -4.07
N VAL A 31 19.42 -15.00 -3.17
CA VAL A 31 18.63 -13.77 -3.32
C VAL A 31 19.60 -12.58 -3.16
N PRO A 32 19.71 -11.66 -4.13
CA PRO A 32 20.51 -10.47 -3.95
C PRO A 32 19.88 -9.60 -2.86
N SER A 33 20.69 -9.18 -1.90
CA SER A 33 20.33 -8.25 -0.84
C SER A 33 19.84 -6.93 -1.45
N VAL A 34 18.65 -6.47 -1.06
CA VAL A 34 18.18 -5.11 -1.33
C VAL A 34 19.13 -4.15 -0.63
N ILE A 35 20.03 -3.51 -1.39
CA ILE A 35 20.92 -2.49 -0.84
C ILE A 35 20.11 -1.19 -0.74
N VAL A 36 19.61 -0.90 0.45
CA VAL A 36 19.02 0.40 0.78
C VAL A 36 20.17 1.39 1.00
N ALA A 37 20.41 2.27 0.04
CA ALA A 37 21.44 3.29 0.15
C ALA A 37 20.91 4.52 0.92
N SER A 38 21.56 4.86 2.05
CA SER A 38 21.48 6.18 2.66
C SER A 38 22.80 6.92 2.44
N ARG A 39 22.79 8.11 1.83
CA ARG A 39 23.96 9.00 1.77
C ARG A 39 23.59 10.42 2.18
N GLY A 40 24.42 11.03 3.03
CA GLY A 40 24.53 12.48 3.19
C GLY A 40 23.94 13.08 4.47
N GLY A 41 24.62 12.95 5.60
CA GLY A 41 24.40 13.79 6.77
C GLY A 41 25.21 15.09 6.65
N VAL A 42 24.56 16.24 6.80
CA VAL A 42 25.20 17.56 6.91
C VAL A 42 25.86 17.69 8.30
N PRO A 43 27.10 18.20 8.43
CA PRO A 43 27.79 18.28 9.72
C PRO A 43 27.23 19.43 10.57
N GLY A 44 26.83 19.11 11.81
CA GLY A 44 26.52 20.11 12.84
C GLY A 44 27.79 20.79 13.40
N PRO A 45 27.67 21.96 14.05
CA PRO A 45 28.82 22.74 14.51
C PRO A 45 29.47 22.12 15.77
N PRO A 46 30.75 22.41 16.05
CA PRO A 46 31.50 21.71 17.08
C PRO A 46 31.10 22.20 18.48
N SER A 47 30.75 21.27 19.36
CA SER A 47 30.62 21.52 20.80
C SER A 47 31.98 21.43 21.47
N SER A 48 32.37 22.49 22.16
CA SER A 48 33.56 22.63 22.99
C SER A 48 33.61 21.62 24.15
N ALA A 49 34.83 21.17 24.43
CA ALA A 49 35.23 20.26 25.49
C ALA A 49 34.88 20.72 26.91
N CYS A 50 34.73 19.76 27.84
CA CYS A 50 35.49 19.69 29.09
C CYS A 50 35.19 18.39 29.88
N CYS A 51 36.26 17.62 30.16
CA CYS A 51 36.64 16.88 31.39
C CYS A 51 35.55 16.34 32.35
N SER A 52 35.66 15.19 33.01
CA SER A 52 36.74 14.21 33.25
C SER A 52 36.21 13.08 34.14
N GLY A 53 36.76 11.87 34.04
CA GLY A 53 37.04 11.04 35.23
C GLY A 53 36.19 9.78 35.49
N ASP A 54 36.89 8.66 35.36
CA ASP A 54 36.96 7.50 36.28
C ASP A 54 36.23 6.17 35.95
N ARG A 55 36.94 5.09 36.30
CA ARG A 55 36.90 3.72 35.79
C ARG A 55 35.91 2.84 36.55
N GLY A 56 35.28 1.89 35.84
CA GLY A 56 34.65 0.74 36.50
C GLY A 56 33.85 -0.15 35.55
N ARG A 57 34.33 -1.38 35.32
CA ARG A 57 33.74 -2.40 34.45
C ARG A 57 32.32 -2.81 34.87
N ARG A 58 31.43 -3.03 33.88
CA ARG A 58 30.63 -4.26 33.68
C ARG A 58 29.91 -4.19 32.32
N TYR A 59 30.22 -5.13 31.43
CA TYR A 59 29.49 -5.34 30.17
C TYR A 59 28.14 -5.97 30.51
N GLY A 60 27.09 -5.14 30.56
CA GLY A 60 25.71 -5.57 30.39
C GLY A 60 25.24 -5.04 29.03
N ALA A 61 24.77 -5.93 28.16
CA ALA A 61 24.18 -5.56 26.90
C ALA A 61 22.93 -4.71 27.16
N ALA A 62 23.07 -3.39 27.04
CA ALA A 62 21.92 -2.50 26.90
C ALA A 62 21.37 -2.72 25.49
N MET A 63 20.28 -3.49 25.38
CA MET A 63 19.43 -3.39 24.20
C MET A 63 18.90 -1.96 24.17
N CYS A 64 19.24 -1.23 23.11
CA CYS A 64 18.66 0.07 22.86
C CYS A 64 17.19 -0.13 22.49
N ASP A 65 16.29 0.04 23.47
CA ASP A 65 14.86 0.27 23.24
C ASP A 65 14.70 1.66 22.60
N GLY A 66 15.12 1.78 21.34
CA GLY A 66 15.08 3.01 20.57
C GLY A 66 13.71 3.26 19.96
N HIS A 67 12.70 3.48 20.79
CA HIS A 67 11.47 4.14 20.32
C HIS A 67 11.71 5.64 20.31
N ALA A 68 11.47 6.29 19.18
CA ALA A 68 11.62 7.74 19.04
C ALA A 68 10.79 8.46 20.12
N SER A 69 11.43 9.40 20.80
CA SER A 69 10.84 10.17 21.88
C SER A 69 9.91 11.27 21.35
N ARG A 70 8.96 11.71 22.19
CA ARG A 70 7.97 12.77 21.90
C ARG A 70 8.54 14.06 21.32
N ALA A 71 9.75 14.47 21.72
CA ALA A 71 10.38 15.69 21.22
C ALA A 71 10.82 15.54 19.76
N GLU A 72 11.21 14.34 19.34
CA GLU A 72 11.70 14.07 17.99
C GLU A 72 10.55 14.03 16.97
N VAL A 73 9.36 13.57 17.37
CA VAL A 73 8.16 13.57 16.49
C VAL A 73 7.59 14.99 16.34
N ALA A 74 7.50 15.77 17.41
CA ALA A 74 7.01 17.15 17.34
C ALA A 74 7.99 18.11 16.64
N GLN A 75 9.30 17.86 16.73
CA GLN A 75 10.31 18.58 15.94
C GLN A 75 10.43 18.08 14.50
N GLY A 76 9.87 16.91 14.19
CA GLY A 76 9.88 16.26 12.89
C GLY A 76 8.71 16.64 11.96
N VAL A 77 7.65 17.28 12.48
CA VAL A 77 6.48 17.67 11.66
C VAL A 77 6.96 18.46 10.43
N PRO A 78 6.69 17.98 9.21
CA PRO A 78 7.23 18.59 8.00
C PRO A 78 6.79 20.04 7.90
N ARG A 79 7.75 20.93 7.65
CA ARG A 79 7.48 22.36 7.47
C ARG A 79 7.28 22.63 5.97
N PRO A 80 6.35 23.53 5.59
CA PRO A 80 6.20 23.93 4.20
C PRO A 80 7.54 24.37 3.62
N ALA A 81 8.02 23.67 2.60
CA ALA A 81 9.17 24.05 1.80
C ALA A 81 8.66 24.58 0.45
N GLU A 82 8.85 25.88 0.21
CA GLU A 82 8.51 26.52 -1.05
C GLU A 82 9.65 26.36 -2.07
N GLY A 83 9.29 26.09 -3.33
CA GLY A 83 10.24 25.98 -4.44
C GLY A 83 10.73 24.55 -4.76
N PRO A 84 11.52 24.40 -5.84
CA PRO A 84 12.10 23.11 -6.23
C PRO A 84 13.10 22.61 -5.19
N ALA A 85 13.34 21.30 -5.12
CA ALA A 85 14.37 20.75 -4.25
C ALA A 85 15.75 21.29 -4.66
N VAL A 86 16.55 21.68 -3.68
CA VAL A 86 17.93 22.17 -3.87
C VAL A 86 18.87 21.06 -4.38
N ASP A 87 18.50 19.79 -4.14
CA ASP A 87 19.15 18.59 -4.69
C ASP A 87 18.08 17.48 -4.88
N PRO A 88 17.49 17.34 -6.08
CA PRO A 88 16.46 16.34 -6.33
C PRO A 88 16.97 14.91 -6.17
N ILE A 89 16.15 14.04 -5.60
CA ILE A 89 16.41 12.60 -5.48
C ILE A 89 16.37 12.01 -6.90
N PRO A 90 17.48 11.42 -7.40
CA PRO A 90 17.47 10.74 -8.68
C PRO A 90 16.57 9.50 -8.60
N LEU A 91 15.47 9.53 -9.35
CA LEU A 91 14.53 8.43 -9.52
C LEU A 91 14.73 7.85 -10.92
N GLU A 92 15.29 6.64 -10.97
CA GLU A 92 15.64 5.95 -12.22
C GLU A 92 14.38 5.68 -13.05
N PRO A 93 14.29 6.17 -14.29
CA PRO A 93 13.14 5.93 -15.14
C PRO A 93 12.94 4.43 -15.42
N VAL A 94 11.68 4.02 -15.51
CA VAL A 94 11.28 2.65 -15.82
C VAL A 94 10.59 2.61 -17.18
N ASP A 95 10.62 1.45 -17.82
CA ASP A 95 9.95 1.29 -19.12
C ASP A 95 8.43 1.15 -18.95
N GLU A 96 7.98 0.60 -17.81
CA GLU A 96 6.60 0.26 -17.54
C GLU A 96 6.37 0.01 -16.05
N VAL A 97 5.21 0.41 -15.55
CA VAL A 97 4.69 -0.02 -14.25
C VAL A 97 3.30 -0.62 -14.40
N ARG A 98 3.10 -1.80 -13.83
CA ARG A 98 1.79 -2.44 -13.69
C ARG A 98 1.31 -2.34 -12.27
N ILE A 99 0.10 -1.83 -12.08
CA ILE A 99 -0.54 -1.74 -10.76
C ILE A 99 -1.81 -2.58 -10.80
N THR A 100 -1.85 -3.67 -10.04
CA THR A 100 -3.05 -4.49 -9.89
C THR A 100 -3.69 -4.22 -8.54
N THR A 101 -4.87 -3.60 -8.52
CA THR A 101 -5.63 -3.36 -7.29
C THR A 101 -6.20 -4.67 -6.79
N LEU A 102 -5.68 -5.19 -5.68
CA LEU A 102 -6.11 -6.46 -5.09
C LEU A 102 -7.23 -6.29 -4.07
N VAL A 103 -7.24 -5.19 -3.32
CA VAL A 103 -8.31 -4.84 -2.39
C VAL A 103 -8.79 -3.43 -2.68
N GLU A 104 -10.11 -3.29 -2.77
CA GLU A 104 -10.82 -2.04 -3.04
C GLU A 104 -12.25 -2.16 -2.50
N ASN A 105 -12.89 -1.02 -2.24
CA ASN A 105 -14.25 -0.89 -1.73
C ASN A 105 -15.31 -1.37 -2.73
N VAL A 106 -14.94 -1.51 -4.01
CA VAL A 106 -15.85 -1.86 -5.11
C VAL A 106 -15.24 -2.99 -5.94
N PHE A 107 -16.09 -3.93 -6.34
CA PHE A 107 -15.84 -4.85 -7.44
C PHE A 107 -17.02 -4.77 -8.41
N ASP A 108 -16.75 -4.53 -9.69
CA ASP A 108 -17.76 -4.54 -10.75
C ASP A 108 -17.33 -5.51 -11.88
N ALA A 109 -18.03 -6.64 -11.96
CA ALA A 109 -17.77 -7.70 -12.94
C ALA A 109 -18.20 -7.33 -14.38
N LEU A 110 -18.94 -6.24 -14.56
CA LEU A 110 -19.41 -5.75 -15.85
C LEU A 110 -18.56 -4.59 -16.38
N LEU A 111 -17.61 -4.12 -15.58
CA LEU A 111 -16.74 -3.02 -15.94
C LEU A 111 -15.79 -3.46 -17.06
N THR A 112 -15.82 -2.73 -18.18
CA THR A 112 -14.97 -3.03 -19.33
C THR A 112 -13.58 -2.42 -19.18
N GLY A 113 -12.58 -3.11 -19.73
CA GLY A 113 -11.22 -2.59 -19.86
C GLY A 113 -11.02 -1.77 -21.13
N ASP A 114 -9.86 -1.14 -21.22
CA ASP A 114 -9.33 -0.47 -22.42
C ASP A 114 -7.81 -0.72 -22.52
N GLU A 115 -7.10 0.03 -23.37
CA GLU A 115 -5.65 -0.10 -23.54
C GLU A 115 -4.83 0.22 -22.27
N ARG A 116 -5.41 0.98 -21.33
CA ARG A 116 -4.77 1.40 -20.08
C ARG A 116 -5.09 0.47 -18.93
N VAL A 117 -6.25 -0.20 -18.95
CA VAL A 117 -6.74 -1.04 -17.86
C VAL A 117 -7.30 -2.38 -18.32
N SER A 118 -6.75 -3.47 -17.77
CA SER A 118 -7.35 -4.80 -17.85
C SER A 118 -8.28 -5.04 -16.65
N ARG A 119 -9.38 -5.75 -16.87
CA ARG A 119 -10.42 -6.00 -15.87
C ARG A 119 -10.74 -7.49 -15.78
N VAL A 120 -11.18 -7.91 -14.59
CA VAL A 120 -11.69 -9.26 -14.36
C VAL A 120 -13.21 -9.24 -14.40
N GLY A 121 -13.77 -10.04 -15.30
CA GLY A 121 -15.22 -10.10 -15.52
C GLY A 121 -15.95 -11.12 -14.64
N LEU A 122 -17.15 -11.49 -15.09
CA LEU A 122 -17.91 -12.60 -14.53
C LEU A 122 -17.06 -13.89 -14.50
N GLY A 123 -17.20 -14.69 -13.44
CA GLY A 123 -16.44 -15.93 -13.30
C GLY A 123 -14.99 -15.74 -12.81
N ALA A 124 -14.69 -14.60 -12.18
CA ALA A 124 -13.40 -14.33 -11.52
C ALA A 124 -12.94 -15.47 -10.59
N GLY A 125 -13.87 -16.19 -9.98
CA GLY A 125 -13.59 -17.38 -9.20
C GLY A 125 -14.78 -18.34 -9.15
N ARG A 126 -14.58 -19.45 -8.46
CA ARG A 126 -15.61 -20.47 -8.22
C ARG A 126 -15.67 -20.83 -6.75
N ALA A 127 -16.89 -20.99 -6.22
CA ALA A 127 -17.11 -21.39 -4.84
C ALA A 127 -18.07 -22.57 -4.76
N THR A 128 -17.93 -23.40 -3.71
CA THR A 128 -18.88 -24.48 -3.42
C THR A 128 -20.26 -23.90 -3.10
N ALA A 129 -21.28 -24.38 -3.79
CA ALA A 129 -22.65 -23.93 -3.64
C ALA A 129 -23.60 -25.08 -3.98
N ALA A 130 -23.96 -25.86 -2.96
CA ALA A 130 -24.69 -27.12 -3.09
C ALA A 130 -26.09 -26.98 -3.71
N GLN A 131 -26.67 -25.77 -3.68
CA GLN A 131 -27.96 -25.46 -4.28
C GLN A 131 -27.95 -25.44 -5.81
N PHE A 132 -26.77 -25.36 -6.45
CA PHE A 132 -26.64 -25.38 -7.90
C PHE A 132 -26.31 -26.78 -8.44
N VAL A 133 -26.77 -27.08 -9.65
CA VAL A 133 -26.38 -28.30 -10.36
C VAL A 133 -24.85 -28.28 -10.56
N GLY A 134 -24.18 -29.34 -10.10
CA GLY A 134 -22.71 -29.40 -10.08
C GLY A 134 -22.06 -28.85 -8.79
N GLY A 135 -22.86 -28.40 -7.82
CA GLY A 135 -22.41 -28.05 -6.47
C GLY A 135 -21.50 -26.83 -6.38
N ALA A 136 -21.54 -25.93 -7.37
CA ALA A 136 -20.67 -24.76 -7.42
C ALA A 136 -21.34 -23.55 -8.10
N ALA A 137 -20.86 -22.35 -7.75
CA ALA A 137 -21.27 -21.08 -8.33
C ALA A 137 -20.04 -20.26 -8.75
N ASP A 138 -20.20 -19.49 -9.83
CA ASP A 138 -19.25 -18.45 -10.20
C ASP A 138 -19.37 -17.29 -9.22
N VAL A 139 -18.23 -16.81 -8.73
CA VAL A 139 -18.15 -15.73 -7.74
C VAL A 139 -17.20 -14.63 -8.22
N GLY A 140 -17.46 -13.41 -7.76
CA GLY A 140 -16.65 -12.23 -8.03
C GLY A 140 -15.43 -12.12 -7.12
N LEU A 141 -14.85 -10.92 -7.04
CA LEU A 141 -13.82 -10.59 -6.05
C LEU A 141 -14.47 -10.12 -4.73
N MET A 142 -13.71 -10.20 -3.64
CA MET A 142 -14.11 -9.65 -2.35
C MET A 142 -13.84 -8.15 -2.34
N ALA A 143 -14.88 -7.36 -2.16
CA ALA A 143 -14.78 -5.93 -1.92
C ALA A 143 -14.91 -5.65 -0.41
N GLU A 144 -14.06 -4.78 0.11
CA GLU A 144 -14.08 -4.37 1.52
C GLU A 144 -13.53 -2.96 1.66
N HIS A 145 -13.83 -2.30 2.78
CA HIS A 145 -13.25 -0.99 3.07
C HIS A 145 -11.77 -1.13 3.39
N GLY A 146 -10.92 -1.00 2.37
CA GLY A 146 -9.47 -1.12 2.46
C GLY A 146 -8.81 -0.99 1.10
N PHE A 147 -7.47 -0.94 1.11
CA PHE A 147 -6.68 -0.82 -0.11
C PHE A 147 -5.49 -1.78 -0.09
N ALA A 148 -5.21 -2.37 -1.25
CA ALA A 148 -3.97 -3.09 -1.50
C ALA A 148 -3.71 -3.16 -3.00
N ALA A 149 -2.45 -3.00 -3.40
CA ALA A 149 -2.04 -3.09 -4.79
C ALA A 149 -0.75 -3.89 -4.95
N LEU A 150 -0.72 -4.79 -5.93
CA LEU A 150 0.52 -5.38 -6.43
C LEU A 150 1.12 -4.44 -7.47
N VAL A 151 2.32 -3.94 -7.19
CA VAL A 151 3.06 -3.02 -8.06
C VAL A 151 4.22 -3.77 -8.69
N THR A 152 4.19 -3.95 -10.01
CA THR A 152 5.25 -4.60 -10.78
C THR A 152 5.92 -3.57 -11.67
N VAL A 153 7.23 -3.40 -11.51
CA VAL A 153 8.04 -2.43 -12.23
C VAL A 153 8.97 -3.18 -13.20
N ARG A 154 9.02 -2.73 -14.46
CA ARG A 154 9.92 -3.28 -15.48
C ARG A 154 10.93 -2.24 -15.95
N ARG A 155 12.21 -2.64 -15.95
CA ARG A 155 13.31 -1.81 -16.47
C ARG A 155 14.29 -2.70 -17.24
N GLY A 156 14.36 -2.51 -18.55
CA GLY A 156 15.04 -3.43 -19.45
C GLY A 156 14.48 -4.85 -19.33
N THR A 157 15.34 -5.80 -18.99
CA THR A 157 14.98 -7.21 -18.76
C THR A 157 14.64 -7.52 -17.29
N ALA A 158 14.86 -6.58 -16.37
CA ALA A 158 14.55 -6.75 -14.96
C ALA A 158 13.07 -6.46 -14.69
N THR A 159 12.44 -7.30 -13.88
CA THR A 159 11.07 -7.12 -13.38
C THR A 159 11.05 -7.37 -11.89
N THR A 160 10.44 -6.45 -11.15
CA THR A 160 10.49 -6.43 -9.69
C THR A 160 9.11 -6.10 -9.17
N SER A 161 8.66 -6.79 -8.11
CA SER A 161 7.30 -6.64 -7.58
C SER A 161 7.28 -6.31 -6.09
N LEU A 162 6.45 -5.33 -5.72
CA LEU A 162 6.17 -4.93 -4.35
C LEU A 162 4.67 -5.02 -4.09
N LEU A 163 4.32 -5.28 -2.83
CA LEU A 163 2.97 -5.10 -2.35
C LEU A 163 2.86 -3.73 -1.66
N PHE A 164 1.90 -2.91 -2.05
CA PHE A 164 1.58 -1.64 -1.42
C PHE A 164 0.24 -1.79 -0.68
N ASP A 165 0.28 -1.69 0.65
CA ASP A 165 -0.82 -2.02 1.57
C ASP A 165 -1.35 -3.46 1.45
N ALA A 166 -2.27 -3.84 2.34
CA ALA A 166 -2.75 -5.21 2.49
C ALA A 166 -4.26 -5.34 2.74
N GLY A 167 -5.05 -4.27 2.67
CA GLY A 167 -6.48 -4.31 2.93
C GLY A 167 -6.85 -4.48 4.41
N LEU A 168 -8.11 -4.80 4.68
CA LEU A 168 -8.71 -4.81 6.02
C LEU A 168 -8.81 -6.21 6.62
N SER A 169 -9.14 -7.23 5.83
CA SER A 169 -9.31 -8.60 6.32
C SER A 169 -8.15 -9.51 5.92
N PRO A 170 -7.90 -10.58 6.70
CA PRO A 170 -6.96 -11.63 6.31
C PRO A 170 -7.28 -12.29 4.95
N ASP A 171 -8.53 -12.23 4.49
CA ASP A 171 -8.97 -13.04 3.35
C ASP A 171 -8.91 -12.28 2.02
N ALA A 172 -9.36 -11.02 1.98
CA ALA A 172 -9.62 -10.33 0.71
C ALA A 172 -8.40 -10.28 -0.21
N LEU A 173 -7.23 -9.88 0.33
CA LEU A 173 -5.98 -9.79 -0.43
C LEU A 173 -5.62 -11.12 -1.09
N VAL A 174 -5.59 -12.22 -0.32
CA VAL A 174 -5.11 -13.53 -0.80
C VAL A 174 -6.14 -14.21 -1.70
N VAL A 175 -7.43 -14.07 -1.39
CA VAL A 175 -8.52 -14.60 -2.22
C VAL A 175 -8.54 -13.88 -3.57
N ASN A 176 -8.45 -12.55 -3.58
CA ASN A 176 -8.49 -11.79 -4.81
C ASN A 176 -7.24 -12.03 -5.65
N ALA A 177 -6.04 -12.07 -5.04
CA ALA A 177 -4.83 -12.42 -5.76
C ALA A 177 -4.95 -13.78 -6.48
N GLY A 178 -5.47 -14.79 -5.80
CA GLY A 178 -5.72 -16.11 -6.40
C GLY A 178 -6.73 -16.07 -7.57
N ARG A 179 -7.79 -15.28 -7.45
CA ARG A 179 -8.85 -15.14 -8.47
C ARG A 179 -8.38 -14.38 -9.71
N VAL A 180 -7.52 -13.39 -9.54
CA VAL A 180 -6.97 -12.62 -10.67
C VAL A 180 -5.69 -13.22 -11.25
N GLY A 181 -5.24 -14.35 -10.71
CA GLY A 181 -3.99 -15.01 -11.13
C GLY A 181 -2.73 -14.22 -10.77
N ALA A 182 -2.81 -13.31 -9.81
CA ALA A 182 -1.65 -12.58 -9.31
C ALA A 182 -0.82 -13.48 -8.40
N ASP A 183 0.44 -13.68 -8.76
CA ASP A 183 1.38 -14.44 -7.95
C ASP A 183 1.92 -13.57 -6.80
N LEU A 184 1.58 -13.91 -5.56
CA LEU A 184 2.12 -13.22 -4.39
C LEU A 184 3.52 -13.73 -4.01
N ASP A 185 3.98 -14.86 -4.56
CA ASP A 185 5.30 -15.40 -4.25
C ASP A 185 6.42 -14.54 -4.86
N VAL A 186 6.15 -13.80 -5.96
CA VAL A 186 7.10 -12.86 -6.58
C VAL A 186 7.30 -11.55 -5.81
N VAL A 187 6.48 -11.28 -4.78
CA VAL A 187 6.62 -10.06 -3.97
C VAL A 187 7.94 -10.08 -3.21
N GLN A 188 8.76 -9.06 -3.46
CA GLN A 188 10.10 -8.91 -2.88
C GLN A 188 10.10 -8.01 -1.63
N GLY A 189 9.04 -7.26 -1.41
CA GLY A 189 8.88 -6.40 -0.24
C GLY A 189 7.49 -5.81 -0.16
N ILE A 190 7.17 -5.28 1.01
CA ILE A 190 5.91 -4.60 1.30
C ILE A 190 6.21 -3.15 1.63
N VAL A 191 5.33 -2.26 1.19
CA VAL A 191 5.30 -0.86 1.61
C VAL A 191 3.94 -0.63 2.25
N LEU A 192 3.94 -0.17 3.50
CA LEU A 192 2.73 0.25 4.18
C LEU A 192 2.60 1.77 4.08
N SER A 193 1.48 2.24 3.54
CA SER A 193 1.20 3.66 3.36
C SER A 193 1.04 4.40 4.68
N HIS A 194 0.37 3.79 5.68
CA HIS A 194 0.20 4.29 7.05
C HIS A 194 -0.38 3.21 7.97
N GLY A 195 -0.45 3.47 9.28
CA GLY A 195 -0.84 2.49 10.30
C GLY A 195 -2.35 2.25 10.52
N HIS A 196 -3.24 2.63 9.60
CA HIS A 196 -4.68 2.34 9.77
C HIS A 196 -5.00 0.87 9.42
N PRO A 197 -5.98 0.24 10.09
CA PRO A 197 -6.22 -1.20 10.01
C PRO A 197 -6.64 -1.70 8.62
N ASP A 198 -7.32 -0.86 7.86
CA ASP A 198 -7.81 -1.13 6.50
C ASP A 198 -6.72 -1.13 5.42
N HIS A 199 -5.47 -0.88 5.82
CA HIS A 199 -4.28 -0.95 4.97
C HIS A 199 -3.33 -2.07 5.40
N ALA A 200 -3.55 -2.73 6.54
CA ALA A 200 -2.61 -3.69 7.11
C ALA A 200 -3.25 -5.00 7.58
N GLY A 201 -4.58 -5.10 7.60
CA GLY A 201 -5.30 -6.26 8.12
C GLY A 201 -5.06 -7.55 7.33
N GLY A 202 -4.79 -7.46 6.02
CA GLY A 202 -4.46 -8.64 5.20
C GLY A 202 -3.05 -9.19 5.36
N LEU A 203 -2.18 -8.56 6.15
CA LEU A 203 -0.81 -9.05 6.39
C LEU A 203 -0.81 -10.46 7.01
N ALA A 204 -1.77 -10.76 7.89
CA ALA A 204 -1.91 -12.09 8.49
C ALA A 204 -2.26 -13.16 7.44
N GLY A 205 -3.14 -12.82 6.48
CA GLY A 205 -3.48 -13.69 5.37
C GLY A 205 -2.29 -13.97 4.46
N LEU A 206 -1.54 -12.92 4.14
CA LEU A 206 -0.30 -13.03 3.37
C LEU A 206 0.70 -13.96 4.06
N ALA A 207 0.96 -13.74 5.35
CA ALA A 207 1.85 -14.58 6.15
C ALA A 207 1.41 -16.06 6.12
N GLY A 208 0.12 -16.33 6.29
CA GLY A 208 -0.43 -17.68 6.23
C GLY A 208 -0.33 -18.34 4.84
N ARG A 209 -0.48 -17.56 3.75
CA ARG A 209 -0.51 -18.09 2.37
C ARG A 209 0.87 -18.42 1.80
N ARG A 210 1.85 -17.53 1.98
CA ARG A 210 3.19 -17.68 1.36
C ARG A 210 4.31 -17.92 2.35
N GLY A 211 4.09 -17.61 3.62
CA GLY A 211 5.17 -17.45 4.58
C GLY A 211 5.98 -16.18 4.27
N THR A 212 6.44 -15.51 5.32
CA THR A 212 7.00 -14.16 5.23
C THR A 212 8.45 -14.10 5.66
N ARG A 213 9.16 -15.24 5.62
CA ARG A 213 10.53 -15.39 6.13
C ARG A 213 11.47 -14.32 5.59
N ALA A 214 11.79 -13.32 6.42
CA ALA A 214 12.62 -12.17 6.10
C ALA A 214 12.12 -11.37 4.89
N LEU A 215 10.79 -11.23 4.75
CA LEU A 215 10.20 -10.33 3.76
C LEU A 215 10.30 -8.89 4.28
N PRO A 216 11.04 -7.98 3.61
CA PRO A 216 11.16 -6.59 4.03
C PRO A 216 9.81 -5.88 3.97
N MET A 217 9.49 -5.13 5.01
CA MET A 217 8.32 -4.27 5.09
C MET A 217 8.76 -2.87 5.46
N VAL A 218 8.65 -1.95 4.50
CA VAL A 218 8.95 -0.53 4.67
C VAL A 218 7.71 0.17 5.20
N LEU A 219 7.91 0.99 6.24
CA LEU A 219 6.85 1.75 6.87
C LEU A 219 7.39 2.93 7.67
N HIS A 220 6.51 3.87 7.99
CA HIS A 220 6.84 4.95 8.90
C HIS A 220 6.80 4.49 10.38
N PRO A 221 7.73 4.95 11.26
CA PRO A 221 7.68 4.63 12.70
C PRO A 221 6.36 5.00 13.39
N ALA A 222 5.68 6.05 12.91
CA ALA A 222 4.40 6.47 13.49
C ALA A 222 3.23 5.54 13.09
N ALA A 223 3.42 4.54 12.22
CA ALA A 223 2.42 3.49 11.98
C ALA A 223 2.11 2.65 13.24
N TRP A 224 3.00 2.67 14.24
CA TRP A 224 2.78 2.04 15.55
C TRP A 224 1.91 2.86 16.50
N THR A 225 1.50 4.06 16.09
CA THR A 225 0.76 4.98 16.94
C THR A 225 -0.65 4.47 17.19
N ARG A 226 -1.02 4.33 18.46
CA ARG A 226 -2.41 4.03 18.84
C ARG A 226 -3.29 5.20 18.46
N ARG A 227 -4.38 4.90 17.77
CA ARG A 227 -5.32 5.90 17.25
C ARG A 227 -6.74 5.59 17.66
N ARG A 228 -7.58 6.63 17.70
CA ARG A 228 -9.01 6.49 17.98
C ARG A 228 -9.81 7.54 17.24
N PHE A 229 -11.11 7.27 17.10
CA PHE A 229 -12.11 8.27 16.81
C PHE A 229 -12.89 8.62 18.09
N ALA A 230 -12.88 9.89 18.47
CA ALA A 230 -13.60 10.45 19.60
C ALA A 230 -14.60 11.50 19.07
N VAL A 231 -15.78 11.04 18.65
CA VAL A 231 -16.82 11.91 18.07
C VAL A 231 -17.48 12.73 19.19
N PRO A 232 -17.57 14.07 19.08
CA PRO A 232 -18.25 14.89 20.08
C PRO A 232 -19.71 14.44 20.29
N GLY A 233 -20.07 14.10 21.54
CA GLY A 233 -21.42 13.62 21.88
C GLY A 233 -21.73 12.19 21.39
N GLY A 234 -20.74 11.48 20.84
CA GLY A 234 -20.86 10.08 20.41
C GLY A 234 -19.85 9.17 21.08
N ASP A 235 -19.79 7.93 20.60
CA ASP A 235 -18.89 6.91 21.16
C ASP A 235 -17.42 7.19 20.79
N THR A 236 -16.54 6.83 21.72
CA THR A 236 -15.11 6.78 21.47
C THR A 236 -14.73 5.36 21.06
N ARG A 237 -14.09 5.23 19.90
CA ARG A 237 -13.64 3.94 19.36
C ARG A 237 -12.14 3.97 19.09
N GLU A 238 -11.39 3.16 19.82
CA GLU A 238 -9.98 2.91 19.49
C GLU A 238 -9.87 2.05 18.23
N LEU A 239 -8.89 2.39 17.38
CA LEU A 239 -8.54 1.63 16.20
C LEU A 239 -7.57 0.51 16.58
N PRO A 240 -7.70 -0.68 15.98
CA PRO A 240 -6.66 -1.70 16.07
C PRO A 240 -5.30 -1.11 15.70
N THR A 241 -4.31 -1.31 16.56
CA THR A 241 -2.96 -0.79 16.38
C THR A 241 -2.01 -1.93 16.02
N LEU A 242 -1.11 -1.69 15.08
CA LEU A 242 -0.12 -2.68 14.70
C LEU A 242 0.85 -3.01 15.83
N SER A 243 1.33 -4.26 15.85
CA SER A 243 2.31 -4.74 16.82
C SER A 243 3.62 -5.11 16.12
N PRO A 244 4.72 -4.38 16.38
CA PRO A 244 6.04 -4.71 15.81
C PRO A 244 6.44 -6.15 16.17
N ARG A 245 6.17 -6.57 17.41
CA ARG A 245 6.46 -7.93 17.89
C ARG A 245 5.65 -8.98 17.13
N ALA A 246 4.36 -8.75 16.89
CA ALA A 246 3.54 -9.71 16.16
C ALA A 246 4.02 -9.84 14.72
N LEU A 247 4.26 -8.73 14.03
CA LEU A 247 4.73 -8.72 12.63
C LEU A 247 6.12 -9.36 12.50
N ALA A 248 7.06 -9.06 13.39
CA ALA A 248 8.35 -9.73 13.41
C ALA A 248 8.21 -11.24 13.71
N GLY A 249 7.26 -11.62 14.57
CA GLY A 249 6.92 -13.02 14.88
C GLY A 249 6.37 -13.79 13.68
N GLU A 250 5.60 -13.12 12.81
CA GLU A 250 5.17 -13.65 11.52
C GLU A 250 6.32 -13.68 10.48
N GLY A 251 7.48 -13.12 10.79
CA GLY A 251 8.69 -13.21 9.98
C GLY A 251 8.98 -12.02 9.08
N PHE A 252 8.18 -10.94 9.15
CA PHE A 252 8.47 -9.70 8.45
C PHE A 252 9.76 -9.04 8.98
N GLU A 253 10.57 -8.50 8.08
CA GLU A 253 11.71 -7.66 8.42
C GLU A 253 11.25 -6.19 8.39
N LEU A 254 11.15 -5.56 9.57
CA LEU A 254 10.62 -4.21 9.72
C LEU A 254 11.69 -3.17 9.35
N VAL A 255 11.41 -2.34 8.33
CA VAL A 255 12.30 -1.30 7.83
C VAL A 255 11.65 0.06 8.02
N GLU A 256 11.90 0.68 9.18
CA GLU A 256 11.29 1.96 9.54
C GLU A 256 11.98 3.16 8.84
N ARG A 257 11.21 4.03 8.18
CA ARG A 257 11.71 5.22 7.46
C ARG A 257 10.80 6.44 7.65
N ARG A 258 11.39 7.55 8.09
CA ARG A 258 10.73 8.88 8.16
C ARG A 258 10.92 9.68 6.87
N VAL A 259 12.15 9.68 6.40
CA VAL A 259 12.59 10.43 5.22
C VAL A 259 12.29 9.69 3.93
N PRO A 260 12.29 10.37 2.77
CA PRO A 260 12.16 9.72 1.50
C PRO A 260 13.16 8.56 1.35
N SER A 261 12.72 7.45 0.78
CA SER A 261 13.56 6.25 0.60
C SER A 261 13.39 5.67 -0.78
N VAL A 262 14.50 5.32 -1.41
CA VAL A 262 14.51 4.74 -2.76
C VAL A 262 14.74 3.24 -2.67
N LEU A 263 13.88 2.49 -3.35
CA LEU A 263 13.82 1.05 -3.41
C LEU A 263 14.07 0.58 -4.86
N LEU A 264 14.29 -0.72 -5.01
CA LEU A 264 14.38 -1.40 -6.30
C LEU A 264 15.42 -0.77 -7.25
N ASP A 265 16.66 -0.65 -6.78
CA ASP A 265 17.79 -0.10 -7.55
C ASP A 265 17.45 1.26 -8.20
N GLY A 266 16.88 2.16 -7.41
CA GLY A 266 16.60 3.51 -7.87
C GLY A 266 15.23 3.73 -8.49
N ALA A 267 14.40 2.69 -8.70
CA ALA A 267 13.20 2.78 -9.53
C ALA A 267 11.91 3.20 -8.79
N VAL A 268 11.87 3.01 -7.46
CA VAL A 268 10.68 3.29 -6.66
C VAL A 268 11.04 4.20 -5.50
N LEU A 269 10.34 5.31 -5.36
CA LEU A 269 10.48 6.25 -4.26
C LEU A 269 9.30 6.12 -3.31
N ILE A 270 9.57 5.96 -2.02
CA ILE A 270 8.57 6.15 -0.95
C ILE A 270 8.80 7.54 -0.36
N THR A 271 7.75 8.35 -0.33
CA THR A 271 7.87 9.80 -0.07
C THR A 271 8.40 10.14 1.31
N GLY A 272 8.21 9.27 2.30
CA GLY A 272 8.40 9.70 3.70
C GLY A 272 7.25 10.61 4.14
N GLU A 273 7.50 11.43 5.16
CA GLU A 273 6.56 12.44 5.65
C GLU A 273 6.32 13.54 4.59
N VAL A 274 5.05 13.84 4.29
CA VAL A 274 4.64 14.72 3.20
C VAL A 274 4.37 16.15 3.68
N ASP A 275 4.94 17.13 2.97
CA ASP A 275 4.70 18.56 3.21
C ASP A 275 3.29 18.99 2.81
N ARG A 276 2.66 19.81 3.66
CA ARG A 276 1.35 20.42 3.38
C ARG A 276 1.55 21.80 2.75
N THR A 277 1.19 21.91 1.47
CA THR A 277 1.40 23.08 0.61
C THR A 277 0.10 23.73 0.13
N THR A 278 -1.05 23.15 0.46
CA THR A 278 -2.37 23.66 0.11
C THR A 278 -3.08 24.22 1.35
N GLU A 279 -3.94 25.22 1.14
CA GLU A 279 -4.77 25.78 2.21
C GLU A 279 -5.98 24.90 2.56
N TYR A 280 -6.30 23.90 1.73
CA TYR A 280 -7.52 23.10 1.82
C TYR A 280 -7.28 21.64 2.28
N GLU A 281 -6.11 21.03 2.01
CA GLU A 281 -5.82 19.67 2.47
C GLU A 281 -5.17 19.67 3.86
N ARG A 282 -6.00 19.89 4.89
CA ARG A 282 -5.57 20.07 6.28
C ARG A 282 -5.49 18.78 7.10
N GLY A 283 -5.87 17.65 6.50
CA GLY A 283 -5.79 16.33 7.13
C GLY A 283 -7.01 15.99 7.96
N MET A 284 -6.81 15.22 9.03
CA MET A 284 -7.90 14.58 9.77
C MET A 284 -8.70 15.54 10.66
N PRO A 285 -10.00 15.28 10.90
CA PRO A 285 -10.83 16.06 11.82
C PRO A 285 -10.40 15.91 13.29
N PRO A 286 -10.79 16.85 14.18
CA PRO A 286 -10.46 16.81 15.62
C PRO A 286 -10.88 15.52 16.35
N ALA A 287 -11.86 14.79 15.81
CA ALA A 287 -12.29 13.51 16.33
C ALA A 287 -11.22 12.42 16.16
N HIS A 288 -10.35 12.51 15.16
CA HIS A 288 -9.24 11.58 14.97
C HIS A 288 -8.10 11.95 15.92
N GLN A 289 -7.72 11.03 16.78
CA GLN A 289 -6.76 11.28 17.85
C GLN A 289 -5.68 10.21 17.91
N ALA A 290 -4.46 10.63 18.22
CA ALA A 290 -3.33 9.77 18.52
C ALA A 290 -3.05 9.75 20.03
N TRP A 291 -2.66 8.58 20.54
CA TRP A 291 -2.15 8.46 21.90
C TRP A 291 -0.71 8.94 21.92
N THR A 292 -0.44 9.99 22.70
CA THR A 292 0.91 10.55 22.82
C THR A 292 1.77 9.82 23.84
N GLY A 293 1.24 8.83 24.56
CA GLY A 293 1.91 8.17 25.69
C GLY A 293 1.28 8.51 27.05
N SER A 294 0.68 9.70 27.16
CA SER A 294 -0.02 10.14 28.37
C SER A 294 -1.40 10.74 28.11
N ALA A 295 -1.69 11.18 26.89
CA ALA A 295 -2.95 11.81 26.53
C ALA A 295 -3.35 11.42 25.09
N TRP A 296 -4.63 11.60 24.80
CA TRP A 296 -5.14 11.55 23.44
C TRP A 296 -5.20 12.97 22.88
N GLU A 297 -4.56 13.19 21.75
CA GLU A 297 -4.44 14.50 21.09
C GLU A 297 -4.88 14.39 19.63
N HIS A 298 -5.36 15.49 19.06
CA HIS A 298 -5.78 15.54 17.66
C HIS A 298 -4.62 15.19 16.73
N ASP A 299 -4.77 14.13 15.94
CA ASP A 299 -3.79 13.66 14.95
C ASP A 299 -4.17 14.16 13.55
N ALA A 300 -4.17 15.48 13.37
CA ALA A 300 -4.52 16.09 12.09
C ALA A 300 -3.60 15.64 10.96
N ALA A 301 -2.31 15.50 11.27
CA ALA A 301 -1.28 15.35 10.27
C ALA A 301 -1.18 13.93 9.71
N VAL A 302 -1.43 12.89 10.53
CA VAL A 302 -1.17 11.48 10.19
C VAL A 302 0.19 11.36 9.50
N VAL A 303 1.25 11.74 10.22
CA VAL A 303 2.60 11.91 9.64
C VAL A 303 3.19 10.63 9.05
N ASP A 304 2.62 9.47 9.37
CA ASP A 304 2.94 8.20 8.73
C ASP A 304 2.34 8.00 7.33
N ASP A 305 1.49 8.89 6.82
CA ASP A 305 0.95 8.80 5.45
C ASP A 305 2.05 9.05 4.41
N GLN A 306 2.36 8.01 3.64
CA GLN A 306 3.39 8.01 2.59
C GLN A 306 2.81 7.48 1.28
N ALA A 307 3.36 7.94 0.17
CA ALA A 307 3.00 7.48 -1.17
C ALA A 307 4.17 6.73 -1.84
N LEU A 308 3.83 5.85 -2.78
CA LEU A 308 4.76 5.20 -3.68
C LEU A 308 4.81 5.98 -4.99
N VAL A 309 6.01 6.28 -5.48
CA VAL A 309 6.26 7.07 -6.68
C VAL A 309 7.17 6.30 -7.63
N VAL A 310 6.80 6.26 -8.91
CA VAL A 310 7.58 5.67 -10.00
C VAL A 310 7.68 6.68 -11.14
N HIS A 311 8.86 6.81 -11.74
CA HIS A 311 9.05 7.66 -12.93
C HIS A 311 8.98 6.79 -14.19
N VAL A 312 7.91 6.91 -14.97
CA VAL A 312 7.79 6.20 -16.25
C VAL A 312 8.46 7.03 -17.34
N LYS A 313 9.40 6.39 -18.06
CA LYS A 313 10.22 7.04 -19.08
C LYS A 313 9.35 7.73 -20.13
N ASP A 314 9.72 8.97 -20.47
CA ASP A 314 9.06 9.81 -21.47
C ASP A 314 7.58 10.16 -21.14
N LYS A 315 7.11 9.88 -19.92
CA LYS A 315 5.73 10.15 -19.48
C LYS A 315 5.62 10.99 -18.21
N GLY A 316 6.42 10.68 -17.19
CA GLY A 316 6.40 11.37 -15.89
C GLY A 316 6.07 10.48 -14.70
N LEU A 317 5.62 11.08 -13.61
CA LEU A 317 5.41 10.42 -12.33
C LEU A 317 4.09 9.64 -12.28
N VAL A 318 4.17 8.39 -11.84
CA VAL A 318 3.04 7.61 -11.34
C VAL A 318 3.08 7.69 -9.81
N VAL A 319 2.02 8.23 -9.23
CA VAL A 319 1.87 8.38 -7.77
C VAL A 319 0.75 7.47 -7.29
N LEU A 320 1.07 6.59 -6.34
CA LEU A 320 0.15 5.65 -5.72
C LEU A 320 -0.01 5.97 -4.23
N THR A 321 -1.23 6.25 -3.80
CA THR A 321 -1.59 6.56 -2.41
C THR A 321 -2.36 5.41 -1.77
N GLY A 322 -2.24 5.26 -0.45
CA GLY A 322 -3.12 4.38 0.32
C GLY A 322 -4.47 5.05 0.51
N CYS A 323 -4.52 6.00 1.45
CA CYS A 323 -5.68 6.85 1.67
C CYS A 323 -5.41 8.34 1.43
N GLY A 324 -4.16 8.82 1.56
CA GLY A 324 -3.78 10.17 1.16
C GLY A 324 -4.17 11.25 2.17
N HIS A 325 -4.01 10.97 3.48
CA HIS A 325 -4.29 11.88 4.60
C HIS A 325 -3.50 13.20 4.55
N ALA A 326 -2.33 13.20 3.91
CA ALA A 326 -1.55 14.42 3.65
C ALA A 326 -2.20 15.34 2.60
N GLY A 327 -3.15 14.82 1.81
CA GLY A 327 -3.78 15.50 0.68
C GLY A 327 -3.19 15.04 -0.65
N ALA A 328 -4.04 14.66 -1.59
CA ALA A 328 -3.61 14.18 -2.91
C ALA A 328 -2.75 15.20 -3.66
N VAL A 329 -3.10 16.48 -3.61
CA VAL A 329 -2.37 17.55 -4.29
C VAL A 329 -1.04 17.82 -3.60
N ASN A 330 -1.03 17.83 -2.26
CA ASN A 330 0.21 17.90 -1.46
C ASN A 330 1.17 16.76 -1.79
N ILE A 331 0.67 15.52 -1.86
CA ILE A 331 1.48 14.34 -2.18
C ILE A 331 2.09 14.47 -3.58
N VAL A 332 1.30 14.86 -4.58
CA VAL A 332 1.79 15.06 -5.96
C VAL A 332 2.88 16.13 -6.00
N ARG A 333 2.64 17.30 -5.39
CA ARG A 333 3.61 18.41 -5.35
C ARG A 333 4.88 18.02 -4.60
N HIS A 334 4.73 17.24 -3.52
CA HIS A 334 5.84 16.71 -2.77
C HIS A 334 6.69 15.76 -3.63
N ALA A 335 6.06 14.84 -4.37
CA ALA A 335 6.74 13.93 -5.29
C ALA A 335 7.48 14.67 -6.42
N GLN A 336 6.83 15.67 -7.03
CA GLN A 336 7.44 16.53 -8.06
C GLN A 336 8.66 17.27 -7.51
N ARG A 337 8.54 17.84 -6.30
CA ARG A 337 9.67 18.52 -5.67
C ARG A 337 10.81 17.56 -5.33
N LEU A 338 10.51 16.40 -4.74
CA LEU A 338 11.52 15.40 -4.37
C LEU A 338 12.31 14.93 -5.58
N THR A 339 11.66 14.72 -6.73
CA THR A 339 12.27 14.11 -7.91
C THR A 339 12.78 15.13 -8.93
N GLY A 340 12.28 16.37 -8.87
CA GLY A 340 12.50 17.37 -9.91
C GLY A 340 11.75 17.08 -11.22
N VAL A 341 10.91 16.05 -11.28
CA VAL A 341 10.09 15.70 -12.44
C VAL A 341 8.74 16.41 -12.33
N PRO A 342 8.43 17.39 -13.20
CA PRO A 342 7.21 18.18 -13.08
C PRO A 342 5.98 17.45 -13.62
N GLU A 343 6.12 16.51 -14.56
CA GLU A 343 4.98 15.83 -15.17
C GLU A 343 4.37 14.79 -14.22
N LEU A 344 3.08 14.96 -13.92
CA LEU A 344 2.26 13.91 -13.33
C LEU A 344 1.66 13.08 -14.48
N TYR A 345 2.11 11.84 -14.63
CA TYR A 345 1.53 10.92 -15.60
C TYR A 345 0.25 10.27 -15.05
N ALA A 346 0.31 9.76 -13.81
CA ALA A 346 -0.83 9.05 -13.22
C ALA A 346 -0.95 9.23 -11.70
N LEU A 347 -2.19 9.27 -11.21
CA LEU A 347 -2.51 9.27 -9.77
C LEU A 347 -3.54 8.17 -9.46
N LEU A 348 -3.20 7.26 -8.57
CA LEU A 348 -4.02 6.09 -8.22
C LEU A 348 -4.11 5.93 -6.69
N GLY A 349 -5.23 5.38 -6.22
CA GLY A 349 -5.43 5.05 -4.81
C GLY A 349 -6.44 5.96 -4.11
N GLY A 350 -6.44 5.95 -2.78
CA GLY A 350 -7.34 6.79 -1.98
C GLY A 350 -6.92 8.25 -1.91
N LEU A 351 -7.89 9.17 -2.03
CA LEU A 351 -7.67 10.63 -1.92
C LEU A 351 -8.26 11.25 -0.65
N HIS A 352 -8.88 10.44 0.23
CA HIS A 352 -9.54 10.85 1.48
C HIS A 352 -10.53 12.02 1.38
N LEU A 353 -11.39 12.02 0.34
CA LEU A 353 -12.38 13.08 0.09
C LEU A 353 -13.81 12.71 0.50
N GLY A 354 -14.00 11.53 1.09
CA GLY A 354 -15.32 11.00 1.44
C GLY A 354 -15.84 11.49 2.79
N GLY A 355 -17.07 12.02 2.81
CA GLY A 355 -17.78 12.38 4.04
C GLY A 355 -17.79 13.88 4.34
N PRO A 356 -18.68 14.34 5.24
CA PRO A 356 -19.05 15.75 5.36
C PRO A 356 -17.90 16.68 5.75
N TYR A 357 -16.88 16.16 6.46
CA TYR A 357 -15.71 16.95 6.83
C TYR A 357 -14.78 17.22 5.63
N PHE A 358 -14.73 16.28 4.67
CA PHE A 358 -13.79 16.32 3.54
C PHE A 358 -14.44 16.80 2.24
N GLU A 359 -15.76 16.68 2.10
CA GLU A 359 -16.48 17.14 0.90
C GLU A 359 -16.23 18.61 0.51
N PRO A 360 -16.06 19.58 1.45
CA PRO A 360 -15.68 20.95 1.10
C PRO A 360 -14.32 21.07 0.38
N VAL A 361 -13.46 20.05 0.49
CA VAL A 361 -12.14 19.97 -0.14
C VAL A 361 -12.23 19.49 -1.60
N ILE A 362 -13.36 18.89 -2.02
CA ILE A 362 -13.52 18.35 -3.37
C ILE A 362 -13.32 19.40 -4.47
N PRO A 363 -13.99 20.58 -4.47
CA PRO A 363 -13.82 21.55 -5.55
C PRO A 363 -12.38 22.05 -5.75
N PRO A 364 -11.62 22.46 -4.72
CA PRO A 364 -10.24 22.89 -4.92
C PRO A 364 -9.31 21.73 -5.34
N THR A 365 -9.53 20.51 -4.86
CA THR A 365 -8.76 19.33 -5.33
C THR A 365 -9.04 19.04 -6.81
N VAL A 366 -10.30 19.12 -7.26
CA VAL A 366 -10.66 18.97 -8.68
C VAL A 366 -9.99 20.05 -9.53
N ALA A 367 -9.98 21.31 -9.08
CA ALA A 367 -9.34 22.40 -9.79
C ALA A 367 -7.82 22.16 -9.94
N ALA A 368 -7.15 21.79 -8.85
CA ALA A 368 -5.72 21.48 -8.88
C ALA A 368 -5.39 20.27 -9.76
N LEU A 369 -6.22 19.21 -9.75
CA LEU A 369 -6.00 18.05 -10.62
C LEU A 369 -6.24 18.36 -12.11
N ARG A 370 -7.10 19.34 -12.43
CA ARG A 370 -7.22 19.88 -13.79
C ARG A 370 -5.97 20.61 -14.24
N GLU A 371 -5.34 21.37 -13.34
CA GLU A 371 -4.07 22.06 -13.62
C GLU A 371 -2.91 21.08 -13.75
N LEU A 372 -2.86 20.05 -12.89
CA LEU A 372 -1.86 18.98 -12.95
C LEU A 372 -2.02 18.06 -14.17
N ALA A 373 -3.23 17.99 -14.72
CA ALA A 373 -3.58 17.30 -15.96
C ALA A 373 -2.99 15.88 -16.11
N PRO A 374 -3.19 14.96 -15.15
CA PRO A 374 -2.73 13.58 -15.29
C PRO A 374 -3.38 12.91 -16.49
N ALA A 375 -2.64 12.01 -17.16
CA ALA A 375 -3.21 11.18 -18.22
C ALA A 375 -4.07 10.03 -17.67
N VAL A 376 -3.82 9.61 -16.43
CA VAL A 376 -4.56 8.54 -15.75
C VAL A 376 -4.87 8.95 -14.31
N LEU A 377 -6.16 8.90 -13.94
CA LEU A 377 -6.64 9.20 -12.60
C LEU A 377 -7.58 8.09 -12.11
N VAL A 378 -7.18 7.38 -11.06
CA VAL A 378 -7.92 6.24 -10.47
C VAL A 378 -8.24 6.52 -9.00
N PRO A 379 -9.27 7.32 -8.69
CA PRO A 379 -9.61 7.70 -7.32
C PRO A 379 -10.38 6.57 -6.62
N GLY A 380 -9.67 5.71 -5.90
CA GLY A 380 -10.19 4.52 -5.21
C GLY A 380 -10.47 4.72 -3.72
N HIS A 381 -10.77 3.63 -3.05
CA HIS A 381 -10.88 3.46 -1.61
C HIS A 381 -11.67 4.59 -0.92
N CYS A 382 -11.01 5.39 -0.08
CA CYS A 382 -11.61 6.41 0.78
C CYS A 382 -11.99 7.71 0.04
N THR A 383 -11.77 7.80 -1.28
CA THR A 383 -12.10 9.00 -2.07
C THR A 383 -13.58 9.36 -1.99
N GLY A 384 -14.46 8.36 -1.96
CA GLY A 384 -15.89 8.57 -1.76
C GLY A 384 -16.68 8.96 -3.02
N TRP A 385 -17.97 8.65 -3.00
CA TRP A 385 -18.87 8.73 -4.17
C TRP A 385 -18.92 10.13 -4.82
N ARG A 386 -19.14 11.18 -4.02
CA ARG A 386 -19.29 12.56 -4.51
C ARG A 386 -18.01 13.06 -5.17
N ALA A 387 -16.85 12.73 -4.60
CA ALA A 387 -15.55 13.09 -5.17
C ALA A 387 -15.28 12.32 -6.48
N GLN A 388 -15.55 11.01 -6.52
CA GLN A 388 -15.41 10.23 -7.75
C GLN A 388 -16.26 10.81 -8.90
N HIS A 389 -17.51 11.21 -8.63
CA HIS A 389 -18.38 11.83 -9.64
C HIS A 389 -17.85 13.20 -10.10
N ALA A 390 -17.39 14.03 -9.16
CA ALA A 390 -16.83 15.33 -9.50
C ALA A 390 -15.57 15.20 -10.35
N LEU A 391 -14.68 14.26 -10.03
CA LEU A 391 -13.46 13.98 -10.77
C LEU A 391 -13.77 13.40 -12.17
N ALA A 392 -14.68 12.43 -12.25
CA ALA A 392 -15.11 11.85 -13.53
C ALA A 392 -15.71 12.90 -14.48
N ALA A 393 -16.56 13.78 -13.95
CA ALA A 393 -17.14 14.87 -14.74
C ALA A 393 -16.10 15.92 -15.13
N ALA A 394 -15.09 16.14 -14.30
CA ALA A 394 -14.10 17.19 -14.51
C ALA A 394 -12.94 16.79 -15.41
N LEU A 395 -12.58 15.50 -15.45
CA LEU A 395 -11.43 14.90 -16.12
C LEU A 395 -11.84 13.58 -16.81
N PRO A 396 -12.82 13.58 -17.73
CA PRO A 396 -13.42 12.35 -18.26
C PRO A 396 -12.44 11.47 -19.04
N ASP A 397 -11.46 12.07 -19.71
CA ASP A 397 -10.47 11.32 -20.50
C ASP A 397 -9.42 10.64 -19.61
N ALA A 398 -9.06 11.25 -18.48
CA ALA A 398 -8.07 10.71 -17.55
C ALA A 398 -8.69 9.75 -16.53
N TRP A 399 -9.95 9.99 -16.15
CA TRP A 399 -10.61 9.25 -15.08
C TRP A 399 -10.90 7.81 -15.48
N ILE A 400 -10.53 6.88 -14.60
CA ILE A 400 -10.83 5.46 -14.75
C ILE A 400 -11.49 4.98 -13.45
N ALA A 401 -12.63 4.30 -13.58
CA ALA A 401 -13.36 3.75 -12.44
C ALA A 401 -12.48 2.77 -11.63
N PRO A 402 -12.32 2.95 -10.30
CA PRO A 402 -11.61 2.00 -9.46
C PRO A 402 -12.42 0.71 -9.29
N SER A 403 -11.75 -0.44 -9.30
CA SER A 403 -12.37 -1.73 -8.96
C SER A 403 -11.28 -2.72 -8.55
N ALA A 404 -11.59 -3.57 -7.57
CA ALA A 404 -10.78 -4.74 -7.27
C ALA A 404 -10.57 -5.57 -8.55
N GLY A 405 -9.37 -6.13 -8.71
CA GLY A 405 -8.94 -6.93 -9.84
C GLY A 405 -8.58 -6.16 -11.10
N SER A 406 -8.49 -4.83 -11.04
CA SER A 406 -8.09 -4.03 -12.19
C SER A 406 -6.57 -3.94 -12.26
N THR A 407 -6.01 -4.16 -13.44
CA THR A 407 -4.58 -4.00 -13.71
C THR A 407 -4.36 -2.83 -14.66
N TYR A 408 -3.72 -1.77 -14.16
CA TYR A 408 -3.32 -0.60 -14.94
C TYR A 408 -1.92 -0.82 -15.48
N THR A 409 -1.72 -0.69 -16.79
CA THR A 409 -0.38 -0.80 -17.43
C THR A 409 0.04 0.57 -17.90
N LEU A 410 1.05 1.14 -17.24
CA LEU A 410 1.41 2.54 -17.32
C LEU A 410 2.80 2.74 -17.91
#